data_AF-A0A8U0KY51-F1
#
_entry.id   AF-A0A8U0KY51-F1
#
_cell.length_a   1.000
_cell.length_b   1.000
_cell.length_c   1.000
_cell.angle_alpha   90.00
_cell.angle_beta   90.00
_cell.angle_gamma   90.00
#
_symmetry.space_group_name_H-M   'P 1'
#
loop_
_entity.id
_entity.type
_entity.pdbx_description
1 polymer ?
#
loop_
_entity_poly.entity_id
_entity_poly.type
_entity_poly.pdbx_seq_one_letter_code
_entity_poly.pdbx_strand_id
1 'polypeptide(L)'
;MAAKGEALREQSRDKAEAIHLTKTPAGMNQWLKDNYGYEISRKRISNRLNRSGIPGGYTVLCPDMPGLVTEGRNLPEALDMAVDAASGWVLGELEEGRHEPHATNIADVKPDEPDGIVTLISLDMDAYAEKYGKKSVRKNVTIPAWLDTFGERAGINYSQVLREGLEHRYNDLQNA
;
A
#
# COMPACT_ATOMS: atom_id res chain seq x y z
N MET A 1 32.38 -27.42 15.66
CA MET A 1 31.19 -27.01 14.89
C MET A 1 30.32 -25.95 15.60
N ALA A 2 30.33 -25.85 16.94
CA ALA A 2 29.53 -24.86 17.68
C ALA A 2 29.86 -23.38 17.35
N ALA A 3 31.14 -23.02 17.26
CA ALA A 3 31.59 -21.64 17.03
C ALA A 3 31.13 -21.01 15.70
N LYS A 4 30.87 -21.83 14.67
CA LYS A 4 30.41 -21.35 13.36
C LYS A 4 28.92 -20.99 13.37
N GLY A 5 28.13 -21.64 14.24
CA GLY A 5 26.71 -21.38 14.41
C GLY A 5 26.44 -20.11 15.23
N GLU A 6 27.27 -19.83 16.24
CA GLU A 6 27.20 -18.57 17.00
C GLU A 6 27.55 -17.36 16.14
N ALA A 7 28.64 -17.43 15.35
CA ALA A 7 29.03 -16.36 14.45
C ALA A 7 27.94 -16.01 13.42
N LEU A 8 27.20 -17.01 12.92
CA LEU A 8 26.08 -16.79 11.99
C LEU A 8 24.87 -16.14 12.67
N ARG A 9 24.63 -16.46 13.94
CA ARG A 9 23.55 -15.87 14.74
C ARG A 9 23.87 -14.43 15.12
N GLU A 10 25.11 -14.14 15.50
CA GLU A 10 25.60 -12.78 15.77
C GLU A 10 25.47 -11.91 14.50
N GLN A 11 25.97 -12.37 13.35
CA GLN A 11 25.80 -11.65 12.07
C GLN A 11 24.34 -11.42 11.67
N SER A 12 23.45 -12.37 12.00
CA SER A 12 22.03 -12.23 11.71
C SER A 12 21.36 -11.25 12.67
N ARG A 13 21.79 -11.22 13.95
CA ARG A 13 21.33 -10.27 14.95
C ARG A 13 21.81 -8.86 14.64
N ASP A 14 23.07 -8.69 14.26
CA ASP A 14 23.66 -7.41 13.88
C ASP A 14 23.03 -6.85 12.59
N LYS A 15 22.72 -7.73 11.61
CA LYS A 15 21.95 -7.34 10.42
C LYS A 15 20.51 -6.95 10.76
N ALA A 16 19.87 -7.67 11.68
CA ALA A 16 18.52 -7.36 12.12
C ALA A 16 18.48 -6.06 12.95
N GLU A 17 19.49 -5.80 13.78
CA GLU A 17 19.65 -4.57 14.55
C GLU A 17 19.99 -3.38 13.64
N ALA A 18 20.81 -3.57 12.60
CA ALA A 18 21.06 -2.55 11.57
C ALA A 18 19.78 -2.18 10.80
N ILE A 19 18.89 -3.15 10.55
CA ILE A 19 17.54 -2.92 9.97
C ILE A 19 16.60 -2.27 10.99
N HIS A 20 16.79 -2.52 12.29
CA HIS A 20 15.97 -1.93 13.35
C HIS A 20 16.37 -0.50 13.72
N LEU A 21 17.63 -0.11 13.52
CA LEU A 21 18.13 1.25 13.82
C LEU A 21 17.76 2.30 12.75
N THR A 22 17.29 1.87 11.56
CA THR A 22 16.86 2.77 10.47
C THR A 22 15.39 3.18 10.54
N LYS A 23 14.68 2.87 11.64
CA LYS A 23 13.26 3.22 11.87
C LYS A 23 12.97 4.70 12.13
N THR A 24 13.81 5.61 11.65
CA THR A 24 13.36 6.98 11.43
C THR A 24 12.76 7.05 10.02
N PRO A 25 11.64 7.76 9.81
CA PRO A 25 11.07 7.92 8.47
C PRO A 25 12.08 8.42 7.42
N ALA A 26 13.09 9.18 7.85
CA ALA A 26 14.20 9.63 7.00
C ALA A 26 15.20 8.51 6.65
N GLY A 27 15.55 7.63 7.59
CA GLY A 27 16.50 6.53 7.36
C GLY A 27 15.96 5.44 6.44
N MET A 28 14.65 5.18 6.50
CA MET A 28 13.99 4.21 5.62
C MET A 28 13.88 4.74 4.17
N ASN A 29 13.63 6.04 4.01
CA ASN A 29 13.58 6.71 2.71
C ASN A 29 14.95 6.69 2.00
N GLN A 30 16.03 6.95 2.76
CA GLN A 30 17.40 6.87 2.23
C GLN A 30 17.77 5.46 1.76
N TRP A 31 17.42 4.42 2.54
CA TRP A 31 17.70 3.02 2.19
C TRP A 31 16.95 2.53 0.95
N LEU A 32 15.70 2.98 0.76
CA LEU A 32 14.89 2.65 -0.42
C LEU A 32 15.39 3.34 -1.68
N LYS A 33 15.86 4.59 -1.56
CA LYS A 33 16.48 5.34 -2.64
C LYS A 33 17.78 4.69 -3.12
N ASP A 34 18.63 4.27 -2.17
CA ASP A 34 19.95 3.72 -2.48
C ASP A 34 19.89 2.29 -3.07
N ASN A 35 18.91 1.47 -2.65
CA ASN A 35 18.81 0.08 -3.11
C ASN A 35 17.85 -0.14 -4.28
N TYR A 36 16.89 0.76 -4.48
CA TYR A 36 15.79 0.56 -5.43
C TYR A 36 15.45 1.81 -6.26
N GLY A 37 16.12 2.95 -6.03
CA GLY A 37 15.93 4.18 -6.82
C GLY A 37 14.64 4.96 -6.53
N TYR A 38 13.88 4.59 -5.50
CA TYR A 38 12.60 5.23 -5.16
C TYR A 38 12.79 6.48 -4.30
N GLU A 39 12.15 7.60 -4.67
CA GLU A 39 11.94 8.76 -3.80
C GLU A 39 10.54 8.69 -3.18
N ILE A 40 10.46 8.53 -1.85
CA ILE A 40 9.17 8.59 -1.15
C ILE A 40 8.74 10.06 -1.13
N SER A 41 7.75 10.39 -1.95
CA SER A 41 7.10 11.70 -1.90
C SER A 41 5.62 11.52 -1.60
N ARG A 42 5.19 12.10 -0.47
CA ARG A 42 3.79 12.28 -0.13
C ARG A 42 3.17 13.16 -1.22
N LYS A 43 2.44 12.57 -2.17
CA LYS A 43 1.85 13.31 -3.28
C LYS A 43 0.47 13.83 -2.89
N ARG A 44 0.23 15.10 -3.20
CA ARG A 44 -1.10 15.73 -3.16
C ARG A 44 -1.59 15.78 -4.59
N ILE A 45 -2.72 15.14 -4.88
CA ILE A 45 -3.37 15.17 -6.19
C ILE A 45 -4.63 16.03 -6.08
N SER A 46 -4.92 16.82 -7.11
CA SER A 46 -6.08 17.70 -7.15
C SER A 46 -7.25 17.00 -7.83
N ASN A 47 -8.42 16.99 -7.19
CA ASN A 47 -9.65 16.37 -7.69
C ASN A 47 -10.77 17.40 -7.87
N ARG A 48 -11.68 17.12 -8.79
CA ARG A 48 -12.97 17.82 -8.95
C ARG A 48 -14.10 16.94 -8.43
N LEU A 49 -15.03 17.53 -7.68
CA LEU A 49 -16.23 16.88 -7.20
C LEU A 49 -17.44 17.61 -7.77
N ASN A 50 -18.27 16.89 -8.53
CA ASN A 50 -19.53 17.38 -9.08
C ASN A 50 -20.71 16.74 -8.33
N ARG A 51 -21.92 17.26 -8.51
CA ARG A 51 -23.12 16.64 -7.93
C ARG A 51 -23.41 15.34 -8.69
N SER A 52 -23.63 14.24 -7.96
CA SER A 52 -24.11 13.00 -8.57
C SER A 52 -25.61 13.10 -8.89
N GLY A 53 -26.08 12.29 -9.85
CA GLY A 53 -27.51 12.10 -10.13
C GLY A 53 -28.29 11.46 -8.97
N ILE A 54 -27.59 10.98 -7.94
CA ILE A 54 -28.16 10.49 -6.68
C ILE A 54 -28.36 11.68 -5.72
N PRO A 55 -29.54 11.86 -5.10
CA PRO A 55 -29.76 12.94 -4.13
C PRO A 55 -28.74 12.92 -2.99
N GLY A 56 -27.89 13.94 -2.93
CA GLY A 56 -26.84 14.09 -1.90
C GLY A 56 -25.49 13.45 -2.25
N GLY A 57 -25.39 12.73 -3.37
CA GLY A 57 -24.15 12.11 -3.82
C GLY A 57 -23.19 13.09 -4.52
N TYR A 58 -21.93 12.70 -4.56
CA TYR A 58 -20.84 13.43 -5.22
C TYR A 58 -20.11 12.50 -6.16
N THR A 59 -19.86 12.98 -7.37
CA THR A 59 -19.03 12.29 -8.37
C THR A 59 -17.66 12.95 -8.38
N VAL A 60 -16.60 12.15 -8.23
CA VAL A 60 -15.22 12.62 -8.22
C VAL A 60 -14.53 12.29 -9.53
N LEU A 61 -13.86 13.29 -10.08
CA LEU A 61 -13.07 13.24 -11.29
C LEU A 61 -11.65 13.68 -10.97
N CYS A 62 -10.66 12.96 -11.48
CA CYS A 62 -9.26 13.37 -11.35
C CYS A 62 -8.71 13.84 -12.71
N PRO A 63 -8.42 15.15 -12.88
CA PRO A 63 -7.84 15.65 -14.13
C PRO A 63 -6.48 15.04 -14.45
N ASP A 64 -5.71 14.66 -13.43
CA ASP A 64 -4.37 14.07 -13.57
C ASP A 64 -4.40 12.58 -13.92
N MET A 65 -5.58 11.94 -13.84
CA MET A 65 -5.76 10.50 -14.11
C MET A 65 -6.93 10.31 -15.08
N PRO A 66 -6.67 10.40 -16.40
CA PRO A 66 -7.71 10.31 -17.42
C PRO A 66 -8.51 9.01 -17.30
N GLY A 67 -9.83 9.13 -17.21
CA GLY A 67 -10.74 7.99 -17.08
C GLY A 67 -11.03 7.55 -15.64
N LEU A 68 -10.36 8.14 -14.64
CA LEU A 68 -10.69 7.90 -13.23
C LEU A 68 -11.97 8.65 -12.85
N VAL A 69 -13.02 7.88 -12.59
CA VAL A 69 -14.32 8.37 -12.11
C VAL A 69 -14.75 7.52 -10.93
N THR A 70 -15.17 8.16 -9.85
CA THR A 70 -15.75 7.47 -8.69
C THR A 70 -16.90 8.28 -8.11
N GLU A 71 -17.69 7.70 -7.23
CA GLU A 71 -18.82 8.39 -6.59
C GLU A 71 -19.00 7.96 -5.13
N GLY A 72 -19.62 8.85 -4.35
CA GLY A 72 -20.03 8.56 -2.98
C GLY A 72 -21.39 9.16 -2.69
N ARG A 73 -22.13 8.61 -1.73
CA ARG A 73 -23.48 9.08 -1.36
C ARG A 73 -23.45 10.36 -0.53
N ASN A 74 -22.27 10.76 -0.06
CA ASN A 74 -21.98 12.00 0.63
C ASN A 74 -20.51 12.40 0.41
N LEU A 75 -20.14 13.62 0.80
CA LEU A 75 -18.80 14.17 0.56
C LEU A 75 -17.67 13.34 1.20
N PRO A 76 -17.73 12.95 2.49
CA PRO A 76 -16.72 12.07 3.09
C PRO A 76 -16.53 10.75 2.34
N GLU A 77 -17.63 10.06 2.03
CA GLU A 77 -17.57 8.79 1.29
C GLU A 77 -16.97 8.99 -0.11
N ALA A 78 -17.32 10.08 -0.80
CA ALA A 78 -16.75 10.38 -2.11
C ALA A 78 -15.24 10.65 -2.03
N LEU A 79 -14.75 11.30 -0.97
CA LEU A 79 -13.32 11.50 -0.73
C LEU A 79 -12.60 10.18 -0.45
N ASP A 80 -13.17 9.30 0.38
CA ASP A 80 -12.59 7.99 0.66
C ASP A 80 -12.52 7.13 -0.61
N MET A 81 -13.60 7.13 -1.41
CA MET A 81 -13.65 6.45 -2.70
C MET A 81 -12.66 7.05 -3.71
N ALA A 82 -12.42 8.36 -3.65
CA ALA A 82 -11.41 9.01 -4.49
C ALA A 82 -9.98 8.61 -4.11
N VAL A 83 -9.68 8.52 -2.81
CA VAL A 83 -8.36 8.05 -2.35
C VAL A 83 -8.12 6.61 -2.77
N ASP A 84 -9.11 5.73 -2.60
CA ASP A 84 -8.97 4.32 -2.98
C ASP A 84 -8.79 4.16 -4.50
N ALA A 85 -9.65 4.77 -5.30
CA ALA A 85 -9.56 4.71 -6.76
C ALA A 85 -8.23 5.27 -7.28
N ALA A 86 -7.79 6.42 -6.75
CA ALA A 86 -6.54 7.06 -7.13
C ALA A 86 -5.33 6.22 -6.74
N SER A 87 -5.35 5.61 -5.55
CA SER A 87 -4.28 4.71 -5.10
C SER A 87 -4.20 3.46 -5.96
N GLY A 88 -5.33 2.86 -6.32
CA GLY A 88 -5.38 1.71 -7.23
C GLY A 88 -4.83 2.04 -8.62
N TRP A 89 -5.19 3.21 -9.16
CA TRP A 89 -4.69 3.68 -10.46
C TRP A 89 -3.17 3.87 -10.46
N VAL A 90 -2.63 4.58 -9.46
CA VAL A 90 -1.18 4.79 -9.31
C VAL A 90 -0.45 3.47 -9.08
N LEU A 91 -1.00 2.56 -8.28
CA LEU A 91 -0.41 1.24 -8.06
C LEU A 91 -0.31 0.45 -9.38
N GLY A 92 -1.33 0.50 -10.23
CA GLY A 92 -1.31 -0.13 -11.56
C GLY A 92 -0.19 0.41 -12.45
N GLU A 93 -0.02 1.74 -12.51
CA GLU A 93 1.08 2.36 -13.26
C GLU A 93 2.46 1.93 -12.74
N LEU A 94 2.63 1.89 -11.41
CA LEU A 94 3.87 1.47 -10.78
C LEU A 94 4.17 -0.02 -11.02
N GLU A 95 3.15 -0.89 -11.00
CA GLU A 95 3.30 -2.33 -11.31
C GLU A 95 3.76 -2.56 -12.77
N GLU A 96 3.36 -1.69 -13.69
CA GLU A 96 3.77 -1.73 -15.10
C GLU A 96 5.09 -0.99 -15.38
N GLY A 97 5.77 -0.51 -14.33
CA GLY A 97 7.06 0.19 -14.43
C GLY A 97 6.94 1.62 -14.97
N ARG A 98 5.74 2.20 -14.97
CA ARG A 98 5.50 3.61 -15.26
C ARG A 98 5.62 4.44 -13.97
N HIS A 99 5.59 5.76 -14.13
CA HIS A 99 5.71 6.71 -13.02
C HIS A 99 4.32 7.24 -12.65
N GLU A 100 4.19 7.71 -11.42
CA GLU A 100 2.98 8.38 -10.96
C GLU A 100 2.68 9.64 -11.79
N PRO A 101 1.39 10.02 -11.94
CA PRO A 101 1.04 11.19 -12.73
C PRO A 101 1.50 12.47 -12.05
N HIS A 102 1.81 13.49 -12.85
CA HIS A 102 2.13 14.81 -12.33
C HIS A 102 0.87 15.47 -11.76
N ALA A 103 0.92 15.88 -10.49
CA ALA A 103 -0.18 16.57 -9.85
C ALA A 103 -0.34 18.00 -10.40
N THR A 104 -1.48 18.30 -11.00
CA THR A 104 -1.81 19.66 -11.43
C THR A 104 -2.02 20.56 -10.21
N ASN A 105 -1.57 21.81 -10.31
CA ASN A 105 -1.79 22.80 -9.28
C ASN A 105 -3.30 23.03 -9.10
N ILE A 106 -3.77 22.95 -7.86
CA ILE A 106 -5.18 23.11 -7.53
C ILE A 106 -5.79 24.41 -8.06
N ALA A 107 -5.00 25.49 -8.15
CA ALA A 107 -5.46 26.77 -8.67
C ALA A 107 -5.83 26.73 -10.16
N ASP A 108 -5.27 25.78 -10.91
CA ASP A 108 -5.50 25.59 -12.34
C ASP A 108 -6.65 24.60 -12.61
N VAL A 109 -7.14 23.93 -11.57
CA VAL A 109 -8.24 22.98 -11.65
C VAL A 109 -9.56 23.71 -11.42
N LYS A 110 -10.46 23.64 -12.40
CA LYS A 110 -11.81 24.25 -12.30
C LYS A 110 -12.86 23.16 -12.28
N PRO A 111 -13.89 23.25 -11.42
CA PRO A 111 -15.01 22.32 -11.47
C PRO A 111 -15.75 22.48 -12.80
N ASP A 112 -16.33 21.40 -13.29
CA ASP A 112 -17.12 21.43 -14.54
C ASP A 112 -18.51 22.04 -14.29
N GLU A 113 -19.01 21.91 -13.06
CA GLU A 113 -20.28 22.47 -12.61
C GLU A 113 -20.08 23.72 -11.73
N PRO A 114 -20.99 24.71 -11.78
CA PRO A 114 -20.90 25.94 -10.97
C PRO A 114 -20.89 25.70 -9.46
N ASP A 115 -21.51 24.62 -8.98
CA ASP A 115 -21.52 24.19 -7.57
C ASP A 115 -20.52 23.06 -7.27
N GLY A 116 -19.65 22.73 -8.23
CA GLY A 116 -18.59 21.75 -8.04
C GLY A 116 -17.50 22.23 -7.09
N ILE A 117 -16.88 21.28 -6.38
CA ILE A 117 -15.85 21.51 -5.38
C ILE A 117 -14.52 21.00 -5.93
N VAL A 118 -13.45 21.77 -5.72
CA VAL A 118 -12.08 21.32 -6.01
C VAL A 118 -11.37 21.07 -4.69
N THR A 119 -10.74 19.90 -4.55
CA THR A 119 -10.05 19.51 -3.31
C THR A 119 -8.79 18.71 -3.58
N LEU A 120 -7.90 18.65 -2.59
CA LEU A 120 -6.70 17.82 -2.64
C LEU A 120 -6.96 16.48 -1.94
N ILE A 121 -6.52 15.40 -2.56
CA ILE A 121 -6.36 14.11 -1.90
C ILE A 121 -4.87 13.83 -1.67
N SER A 122 -4.54 13.27 -0.51
CA SER A 122 -3.19 12.81 -0.20
C SER A 122 -3.14 11.30 -0.36
N LEU A 123 -2.24 10.80 -1.19
CA LEU A 123 -2.01 9.37 -1.33
C LEU A 123 -0.82 8.95 -0.49
N ASP A 124 -1.01 7.90 0.31
CA ASP A 124 0.06 7.19 1.01
C ASP A 124 0.22 5.83 0.34
N MET A 125 1.08 5.80 -0.68
CA MET A 125 1.29 4.61 -1.50
C MET A 125 2.01 3.50 -0.74
N ASP A 126 2.73 3.83 0.33
CA ASP A 126 3.38 2.83 1.19
C ASP A 126 2.33 2.06 1.98
N ALA A 127 1.45 2.79 2.69
CA ALA A 127 0.34 2.18 3.41
C ALA A 127 -0.62 1.42 2.47
N TYR A 128 -0.85 1.95 1.27
CA TYR A 128 -1.72 1.31 0.30
C TYR A 128 -1.10 0.05 -0.31
N ALA A 129 0.20 0.06 -0.63
CA ALA A 129 0.92 -1.10 -1.13
C ALA A 129 1.11 -2.18 -0.05
N GLU A 130 1.26 -1.81 1.22
CA GLU A 130 1.27 -2.78 2.32
C GLU A 130 -0.08 -3.50 2.46
N LYS A 131 -1.18 -2.77 2.25
CA LYS A 131 -2.55 -3.30 2.41
C LYS A 131 -3.07 -4.05 1.18
N TYR A 132 -2.71 -3.60 -0.02
CA TYR A 132 -3.28 -4.08 -1.30
C TYR A 132 -2.24 -4.51 -2.33
N GLY A 133 -0.94 -4.37 -2.04
CA GLY A 133 0.13 -4.76 -2.96
C GLY A 133 0.20 -6.27 -3.15
N LYS A 134 0.44 -6.71 -4.38
CA LYS A 134 0.57 -8.14 -4.74
C LYS A 134 1.95 -8.72 -4.40
N LYS A 135 2.82 -7.95 -3.74
CA LYS A 135 4.22 -8.33 -3.53
C LYS A 135 4.31 -9.36 -2.42
N SER A 136 4.50 -10.62 -2.82
CA SER A 136 4.82 -11.68 -1.88
C SER A 136 6.23 -11.50 -1.32
N VAL A 137 6.36 -11.56 0.01
CA VAL A 137 7.66 -11.51 0.69
C VAL A 137 7.98 -12.91 1.20
N ARG A 138 9.15 -13.44 0.84
CA ARG A 138 9.61 -14.74 1.37
C ARG A 138 9.87 -14.63 2.87
N LYS A 139 9.26 -15.51 3.64
CA LYS A 139 9.49 -15.67 5.08
C LYS A 139 10.06 -17.04 5.38
N ASN A 140 11.04 -17.10 6.27
CA ASN A 140 11.55 -18.36 6.82
C ASN A 140 10.80 -18.62 8.13
N VAL A 141 10.13 -19.77 8.23
CA VAL A 141 9.35 -20.18 9.41
C VAL A 141 9.98 -21.41 10.05
N THR A 142 9.85 -21.54 11.36
CA THR A 142 10.26 -22.74 12.11
C THR A 142 9.01 -23.46 12.57
N ILE A 143 8.85 -24.73 12.17
CA ILE A 143 7.71 -25.57 12.54
C ILE A 143 8.19 -26.91 13.10
N PRO A 144 7.39 -27.60 13.93
CA PRO A 144 7.72 -28.94 14.40
C PRO A 144 7.88 -29.94 13.25
N ALA A 145 8.86 -30.84 13.34
CA ALA A 145 9.18 -31.80 12.27
C ALA A 145 8.01 -32.72 11.88
N TRP A 146 7.15 -33.08 12.85
CA TRP A 146 5.96 -33.90 12.57
C TRP A 146 4.94 -33.16 11.72
N LEU A 147 4.84 -31.83 11.86
CA LEU A 147 3.91 -31.00 11.12
C LEU A 147 4.37 -30.81 9.68
N ASP A 148 5.68 -30.71 9.47
CA ASP A 148 6.28 -30.68 8.15
C ASP A 148 6.08 -32.01 7.40
N THR A 149 6.37 -33.12 8.06
CA THR A 149 6.13 -34.46 7.48
C THR A 149 4.65 -34.68 7.12
N PHE A 150 3.74 -34.17 7.95
CA PHE A 150 2.30 -34.21 7.64
C PHE A 150 1.95 -33.34 6.43
N GLY A 151 2.45 -32.10 6.38
CA GLY A 151 2.18 -31.14 5.32
C GLY A 151 2.67 -31.61 3.96
N GLU A 152 3.88 -32.17 3.88
CA GLU A 152 4.43 -32.74 2.65
C GLU A 152 3.56 -33.91 2.13
N ARG A 153 3.16 -34.84 3.01
CA ARG A 153 2.32 -35.99 2.64
C ARG A 153 0.93 -35.59 2.17
N ALA A 154 0.38 -34.54 2.77
CA ALA A 154 -0.93 -34.01 2.42
C ALA A 154 -0.89 -33.01 1.24
N GLY A 155 0.29 -32.70 0.69
CA GLY A 155 0.45 -31.77 -0.42
C GLY A 155 0.08 -30.32 -0.07
N ILE A 156 0.31 -29.91 1.19
CA ILE A 156 -0.10 -28.61 1.71
C ILE A 156 0.79 -27.49 1.15
N ASN A 157 0.17 -26.41 0.67
CA ASN A 157 0.87 -25.18 0.33
C ASN A 157 1.10 -24.33 1.59
N TYR A 158 2.29 -24.45 2.17
CA TYR A 158 2.69 -23.71 3.38
C TYR A 158 2.56 -22.19 3.25
N SER A 159 2.84 -21.63 2.07
CA SER A 159 2.75 -20.18 1.87
C SER A 159 1.30 -19.70 1.93
N GLN A 160 0.38 -20.49 1.36
CA GLN A 160 -1.05 -20.20 1.42
C GLN A 160 -1.59 -20.33 2.85
N VAL A 161 -1.29 -21.43 3.54
CA VAL A 161 -1.74 -21.65 4.92
C VAL A 161 -1.23 -20.55 5.86
N LEU A 162 0.03 -20.14 5.70
CA LEU A 162 0.59 -19.04 6.49
C LEU A 162 -0.15 -17.72 6.21
N ARG A 163 -0.41 -17.41 4.94
CA ARG A 163 -1.15 -16.20 4.56
C ARG A 163 -2.55 -16.18 5.17
N GLU A 164 -3.32 -17.24 4.97
CA GLU A 164 -4.70 -17.34 5.48
C GLU A 164 -4.75 -17.23 7.02
N GLY A 165 -3.81 -17.88 7.72
CA GLY A 165 -3.71 -17.77 9.17
C GLY A 165 -3.38 -16.36 9.66
N LEU A 166 -2.51 -15.64 8.94
CA LEU A 166 -2.17 -14.25 9.25
C LEU A 166 -3.33 -13.29 8.95
N GLU A 167 -4.04 -13.48 7.84
CA GLU A 167 -5.24 -12.71 7.48
C GLU A 167 -6.35 -12.89 8.51
N HIS A 168 -6.61 -14.13 8.94
CA HIS A 168 -7.56 -14.42 10.00
C HIS A 168 -7.19 -13.69 11.30
N ARG A 169 -5.92 -13.81 11.72
CA ARG A 169 -5.44 -13.16 12.94
C ARG A 169 -5.50 -11.63 12.87
N TYR A 170 -5.25 -11.06 11.69
CA TYR A 170 -5.38 -9.63 11.46
C TYR A 170 -6.83 -9.16 11.64
N ASN A 171 -7.79 -9.86 11.03
CA ASN A 171 -9.22 -9.54 11.14
C ASN A 171 -9.71 -9.63 12.60
N ASP A 172 -9.29 -10.66 13.35
CA ASP A 172 -9.64 -10.80 14.76
C ASP A 172 -9.18 -9.60 15.60
N LEU A 173 -8.02 -9.01 15.28
CA LEU A 173 -7.46 -7.86 16.00
C LEU A 173 -8.10 -6.52 15.62
N GLN A 174 -8.68 -6.40 14.41
CA GLN A 174 -9.41 -5.19 13.99
C GLN A 174 -10.85 -5.15 14.51
N ASN A 175 -11.43 -6.33 14.80
CA ASN A 175 -12.81 -6.47 15.29
C ASN A 175 -12.91 -6.59 16.83
N ALA A 176 -11.79 -6.45 17.54
CA ALA A 176 -11.69 -6.49 19.00
C ALA A 176 -11.61 -5.08 19.59
#